data_AF-A0AAE4TWS3-F1
#
_entry.id   AF-A0AAE4TWS3-F1
#
_cell.length_a   1.000
_cell.length_b   1.000
_cell.length_c   1.000
_cell.angle_alpha   90.00
_cell.angle_beta   90.00
_cell.angle_gamma   90.00
#
_symmetry.space_group_name_H-M   'P 1'
#
loop_
_entity.id
_entity.type
_entity.pdbx_description
1 polymer ?
#
loop_
_entity_poly.entity_id
_entity_poly.type
_entity_poly.pdbx_seq_one_letter_code
_entity_poly.pdbx_strand_id
1 'polypeptide(L)'
;MATKIVVYTKNNCPECFRAKMLLETCPVEIEIEERNIETDPIYRLILDNELNSQSVPTFVVKDENDELIDIVRGFHEGNLTTAIGL
;
A
#
# COMPACT_ATOMS: atom_id res chain seq x y z
N MET A 1 -1.19 6.47 -18.13
CA MET A 1 -1.91 6.87 -16.91
C MET A 1 -1.70 5.74 -15.94
N ALA A 2 -0.66 5.83 -15.11
CA ALA A 2 -0.26 4.73 -14.24
C ALA A 2 -0.41 5.17 -12.77
N THR A 3 -1.22 4.44 -12.02
CA THR A 3 -1.45 4.73 -10.60
C THR A 3 -0.31 4.15 -9.77
N LYS A 4 0.37 4.96 -8.97
CA LYS A 4 1.48 4.49 -8.14
C LYS A 4 0.95 4.04 -6.78
N ILE A 5 1.28 2.82 -6.35
CA ILE A 5 0.84 2.26 -5.08
C ILE A 5 2.06 1.93 -4.22
N VAL A 6 2.19 2.63 -3.11
CA VAL A 6 3.23 2.38 -2.12
C VAL A 6 2.70 1.43 -1.06
N VAL A 7 3.33 0.26 -0.92
CA VAL A 7 2.93 -0.78 0.03
C VAL A 7 3.92 -0.82 1.17
N TYR A 8 3.44 -0.44 2.36
CA TYR A 8 4.21 -0.59 3.59
C TYR A 8 4.04 -2.00 4.13
N THR A 9 5.15 -2.73 4.18
CA THR A 9 5.21 -4.14 4.58
C THR A 9 6.21 -4.34 5.72
N LYS A 10 6.23 -5.55 6.29
CA LYS A 10 7.22 -6.03 7.25
C LYS A 10 7.68 -7.43 6.85
N ASN A 11 8.81 -7.89 7.38
CA ASN A 11 9.22 -9.28 7.23
C ASN A 11 8.14 -10.20 7.83
N ASN A 12 7.84 -11.27 7.08
CA ASN A 12 6.90 -12.31 7.51
C ASN A 12 5.44 -11.84 7.68
N CYS A 13 4.92 -11.14 6.67
CA CYS A 13 3.52 -10.69 6.62
C CYS A 13 2.75 -11.39 5.47
N PRO A 14 1.92 -12.43 5.75
CA PRO A 14 1.18 -13.15 4.72
C PRO A 14 0.09 -12.29 4.05
N GLU A 15 -0.50 -11.36 4.79
CA GLU A 15 -1.50 -10.40 4.29
C GLU A 15 -0.89 -9.44 3.27
N CYS A 16 0.33 -8.98 3.53
CA CYS A 16 1.08 -8.11 2.63
C CYS A 16 1.34 -8.81 1.27
N PHE A 17 1.65 -10.10 1.30
CA PHE A 17 1.89 -10.91 0.11
C PHE A 17 0.62 -11.10 -0.74
N ARG A 18 -0.52 -11.34 -0.08
CA ARG A 18 -1.83 -11.44 -0.75
C ARG A 18 -2.24 -10.13 -1.40
N ALA A 19 -2.04 -9.01 -0.71
CA ALA A 19 -2.36 -7.71 -1.25
C ALA A 19 -1.53 -7.36 -2.47
N LYS A 20 -0.23 -7.64 -2.42
CA LYS A 20 0.67 -7.46 -3.56
C LYS A 20 0.18 -8.30 -4.75
N MET A 21 -0.15 -9.56 -4.53
CA MET A 21 -0.65 -10.43 -5.59
C MET A 21 -1.96 -9.91 -6.20
N LEU A 22 -2.88 -9.40 -5.38
CA LEU A 22 -4.11 -8.75 -5.86
C LEU A 22 -3.81 -7.55 -6.75
N LEU A 23 -2.90 -6.67 -6.32
CA LEU A 23 -2.48 -5.51 -7.07
C LEU A 23 -1.79 -5.92 -8.39
N GLU A 24 -0.84 -6.87 -8.36
CA GLU A 24 -0.18 -7.38 -9.57
C GLU A 24 -1.16 -8.07 -10.54
N THR A 25 -2.28 -8.59 -10.04
CA THR A 25 -3.32 -9.24 -10.86
C THR A 25 -4.36 -8.24 -11.38
N CYS A 26 -4.34 -6.98 -10.92
CA CYS A 26 -5.26 -5.96 -11.41
C CYS A 26 -4.99 -5.66 -12.90
N PRO A 27 -6.03 -5.54 -13.73
CA PRO A 27 -5.89 -5.26 -15.17
C PRO A 27 -5.51 -3.80 -15.48
N VAL A 28 -5.25 -2.99 -14.46
CA VAL A 28 -4.88 -1.59 -14.56
C VAL A 28 -3.36 -1.43 -14.46
N GLU A 29 -2.78 -0.51 -15.24
CA GLU A 29 -1.36 -0.18 -15.15
C GLU A 29 -1.08 0.52 -13.81
N ILE A 30 -0.51 -0.23 -12.87
CA ILE A 30 -0.12 0.29 -11.57
C ILE A 30 1.36 0.04 -11.29
N GLU A 31 2.01 1.03 -10.69
CA GLU A 31 3.40 0.93 -10.26
C GLU A 31 3.45 0.64 -8.76
N ILE A 32 3.89 -0.56 -8.38
CA ILE A 32 3.90 -1.00 -6.97
C ILE A 32 5.29 -0.76 -6.38
N GLU A 33 5.37 0.04 -5.31
CA GLU A 33 6.60 0.30 -4.57
C GLU A 33 6.52 -0.31 -3.16
N GLU A 34 7.35 -1.31 -2.89
CA GLU A 34 7.39 -1.97 -1.58
C GLU A 34 8.35 -1.26 -0.62
N ARG A 35 7.83 -0.85 0.54
CA ARG A 35 8.59 -0.21 1.61
C ARG A 35 8.53 -1.06 2.87
N ASN A 36 9.64 -1.69 3.21
CA ASN A 36 9.71 -2.56 4.37
C ASN A 36 10.12 -1.77 5.62
N ILE A 37 9.21 -1.67 6.59
CA ILE A 37 9.43 -0.90 7.83
C ILE A 37 10.47 -1.53 8.77
N GLU A 38 10.84 -2.79 8.55
CA GLU A 38 11.88 -3.48 9.33
C GLU A 38 13.27 -3.34 8.70
N THR A 39 13.35 -3.14 7.39
CA THR A 39 14.64 -2.85 6.73
C THR A 39 15.02 -1.40 6.88
N ASP A 40 14.03 -0.50 6.87
CA ASP A 40 14.24 0.95 6.95
C ASP A 40 13.34 1.58 8.02
N PRO A 41 13.91 2.10 9.12
CA PRO A 41 13.15 2.70 10.22
C PRO A 41 12.46 4.00 9.80
N ILE A 42 12.89 4.63 8.71
CA ILE A 42 12.22 5.81 8.14
C ILE A 42 10.80 5.45 7.70
N TYR A 43 10.60 4.29 7.08
CA TYR A 43 9.27 3.87 6.66
C TYR A 43 8.36 3.58 7.84
N ARG A 44 8.90 3.10 8.97
CA ARG A 44 8.17 2.97 10.24
C ARG A 44 7.70 4.34 10.74
N LEU A 45 8.55 5.36 10.68
CA LEU A 45 8.23 6.72 11.10
C LEU A 45 7.15 7.35 10.21
N ILE A 46 7.25 7.18 8.88
CA ILE A 46 6.24 7.67 7.93
C ILE A 46 4.89 6.99 8.19
N LEU A 47 4.90 5.67 8.40
CA LEU A 47 3.69 4.90 8.71
C LEU A 47 2.97 5.46 9.95
N ASP A 48 3.71 5.70 11.03
CA ASP A 48 3.15 6.16 12.30
C ASP A 48 2.77 7.65 12.28
N ASN A 49 3.63 8.53 11.73
CA ASN A 49 3.45 9.98 11.81
C ASN A 49 2.64 10.55 10.64
N GLU A 50 2.92 10.11 9.41
CA GLU A 50 2.25 10.67 8.23
C GLU A 50 0.97 9.90 7.89
N LEU A 51 1.05 8.57 7.89
CA LEU A 51 -0.10 7.73 7.56
C LEU A 51 -1.02 7.48 8.76
N ASN A 52 -0.58 7.85 9.97
CA ASN A 52 -1.29 7.62 11.22
C ASN A 52 -1.81 6.18 11.31
N SER A 53 -0.94 5.24 10.92
CA SER A 53 -1.21 3.81 10.85
C SER A 53 -0.13 3.08 11.63
N GLN A 54 -0.54 2.21 12.54
CA GLN A 54 0.38 1.39 13.33
C GLN A 54 0.42 -0.06 12.84
N SER A 55 -0.45 -0.38 11.88
CA SER A 55 -0.68 -1.72 11.36
C SER A 55 -0.18 -1.84 9.93
N VAL A 56 0.44 -2.97 9.63
CA VAL A 56 0.81 -3.36 8.27
C VAL A 56 -0.02 -4.57 7.85
N PRO A 57 -0.40 -4.70 6.56
CA PRO A 57 0.00 -3.79 5.47
C PRO A 57 -0.78 -2.47 5.44
N THR A 58 -0.12 -1.39 4.99
CA THR A 58 -0.76 -0.10 4.67
C THR A 58 -0.44 0.24 3.21
N PHE A 59 -1.45 0.62 2.44
CA PHE A 59 -1.34 0.96 1.03
C PHE A 59 -1.59 2.44 0.86
N VAL A 60 -0.71 3.11 0.14
CA VAL A 60 -0.88 4.51 -0.25
C VAL A 60 -1.05 4.54 -1.76
N VAL A 61 -2.24 4.89 -2.21
CA VAL A 61 -2.58 5.00 -3.63
C VAL A 61 -2.33 6.44 -4.04
N LYS A 62 -1.48 6.61 -5.03
CA LYS A 62 -1.12 7.90 -5.62
C LYS A 62 -1.47 7.94 -7.09
N ASP A 63 -1.85 9.11 -7.55
CA ASP A 63 -2.08 9.39 -8.96
C ASP A 63 -0.78 9.48 -9.76
N GLU A 64 -0.88 9.56 -11.08
CA GLU A 64 0.27 9.83 -11.96
C GLU A 64 1.00 11.15 -11.62
N ASN A 65 0.30 12.08 -10.98
CA ASN A 65 0.87 13.36 -10.50
C ASN A 65 1.56 13.26 -9.13
N ASP A 66 1.77 12.04 -8.59
CA ASP A 66 2.25 11.76 -7.22
C ASP A 66 1.33 12.29 -6.10
N GLU A 67 0.12 12.74 -6.46
CA GLU A 67 -0.89 13.19 -5.50
C GLU A 67 -1.54 12.01 -4.81
N LEU A 68 -1.72 12.12 -3.49
CA LEU A 68 -2.33 11.08 -2.68
C LEU A 68 -3.83 11.00 -2.98
N ILE A 69 -4.25 9.87 -3.54
CA ILE A 69 -5.66 9.58 -3.83
C ILE A 69 -6.30 8.99 -2.58
N ASP A 70 -5.72 7.91 -2.05
CA ASP A 70 -6.32 7.15 -0.97
C ASP A 70 -5.25 6.43 -0.11
N ILE A 71 -5.61 6.11 1.13
CA ILE A 71 -4.77 5.36 2.06
C ILE A 71 -5.58 4.22 2.64
N VAL A 72 -5.29 3.00 2.21
CA VAL A 72 -5.91 1.79 2.76
C VAL A 72 -5.07 1.27 3.91
N ARG A 73 -5.62 1.34 5.12
CA ARG A 73 -4.96 0.88 6.34
C ARG A 73 -5.44 -0.53 6.69
N GLY A 74 -4.51 -1.47 6.80
CA GLY A 74 -4.81 -2.88 7.11
C GLY A 74 -5.28 -3.67 5.88
N PHE A 75 -5.12 -4.99 5.95
CA PHE A 75 -5.65 -5.91 4.94
C PHE A 75 -7.08 -6.30 5.30
N HIS A 76 -8.03 -5.40 5.03
CA HIS A 76 -9.43 -5.78 4.96
C HIS A 76 -9.77 -5.92 3.47
N GLU A 77 -9.93 -7.16 2.99
CA GLU A 77 -10.16 -7.48 1.57
C GLU A 77 -11.25 -6.62 0.92
N GLY A 78 -12.25 -6.15 1.69
CA GLY A 78 -13.31 -5.26 1.18
C GLY A 78 -12.91 -3.79 0.98
N ASN A 79 -11.92 -3.25 1.68
CA ASN A 79 -11.52 -1.83 1.55
C ASN A 79 -10.56 -1.60 0.39
N LEU A 80 -9.73 -2.59 0.07
CA LEU A 80 -8.73 -2.47 -1.00
C LEU A 80 -9.42 -2.40 -2.37
N THR A 81 -10.34 -3.30 -2.69
CA THR A 81 -11.09 -3.25 -3.96
C THR A 81 -11.87 -1.94 -4.11
N THR A 82 -12.51 -1.46 -3.05
CA THR A 82 -13.23 -0.18 -3.07
C THR A 82 -12.31 1.02 -3.31
N ALA A 83 -11.12 1.04 -2.69
CA ALA A 83 -10.16 2.13 -2.87
C ALA A 83 -9.55 2.17 -4.28
N ILE A 84 -9.40 1.02 -4.94
CA ILE A 84 -8.95 0.95 -6.34
C ILE A 84 -10.13 1.09 -7.33
N GLY A 85 -11.36 1.33 -6.83
CA GLY A 85 -12.54 1.61 -7.65
C GLY A 85 -13.21 0.37 -8.28
N LEU A 86 -13.05 -0.81 -7.68
CA LEU A 86 -13.72 -2.07 -8.08
C LEU A 86 -14.97 -2.37 -7.24
#